data_AF-A0A532VBG6-F1
#
_entry.id   AF-A0A532VBG6-F1
#
_cell.length_a   1.000
_cell.length_b   1.000
_cell.length_c   1.000
_cell.angle_alpha   90.00
_cell.angle_beta   90.00
_cell.angle_gamma   90.00
#
_symmetry.space_group_name_H-M   'P 1'
#
loop_
_entity.id
_entity.type
_entity.pdbx_description
1 polymer ?
#
loop_
_entity_poly.entity_id
_entity_poly.type
_entity_poly.pdbx_seq_one_letter_code
_entity_poly.pdbx_strand_id
1 'polypeptide(L)'
;MRRIMAISLVIILAAGFILMQSGSLLAENGLPQGILKIINDPLYKNSYWGILVKDLESGEVIYQLNMDKLFVPASTTKLFTLSAGLDNFGPDYRFQTPIYRRGKVDS
;
A
#
# COMPACT_ATOMS: atom_id res chain seq x y z
N MET A 1 -42.18 36.24 -18.58
CA MET A 1 -41.91 34.80 -18.85
C MET A 1 -40.42 34.51 -19.03
N ARG A 2 -39.70 35.18 -19.94
CA ARG A 2 -38.25 34.93 -20.20
C ARG A 2 -37.33 35.08 -18.98
N ARG A 3 -37.59 36.03 -18.08
CA ARG A 3 -36.80 36.24 -16.84
C ARG A 3 -37.00 35.15 -15.79
N ILE A 4 -38.21 34.60 -15.68
CA ILE A 4 -38.54 33.54 -14.71
C ILE A 4 -37.90 32.22 -15.17
N MET A 5 -37.96 31.92 -16.48
CA MET A 5 -37.27 30.75 -17.05
C MET A 5 -35.75 30.81 -16.87
N ALA A 6 -35.13 31.99 -17.01
CA ALA A 6 -33.70 32.15 -16.80
C ALA A 6 -33.29 31.88 -15.34
N ILE A 7 -34.07 32.34 -14.37
CA ILE A 7 -33.81 32.10 -12.93
C ILE A 7 -33.97 30.61 -12.60
N SER A 8 -35.03 29.97 -13.10
CA SER A 8 -35.23 28.52 -12.90
C SER A 8 -34.11 27.69 -13.52
N LEU A 9 -33.61 28.05 -14.71
CA LEU A 9 -32.50 27.36 -15.36
C LEU A 9 -31.19 27.51 -14.57
N VAL A 10 -30.91 28.69 -14.02
CA VAL A 10 -29.73 28.93 -13.17
C VAL A 10 -29.80 28.13 -11.87
N ILE A 11 -30.99 28.03 -11.25
CA ILE A 11 -31.17 27.24 -10.02
C ILE A 11 -31.01 25.74 -10.31
N ILE A 12 -31.52 25.24 -11.44
CA ILE A 12 -31.37 23.83 -11.84
C ILE A 12 -29.91 23.50 -12.15
N LEU A 13 -29.20 24.40 -12.84
CA LEU A 13 -27.77 24.23 -13.12
C LEU A 13 -26.92 24.29 -11.83
N ALA A 14 -27.25 25.18 -10.89
CA ALA A 14 -26.57 25.25 -9.59
C ALA A 14 -26.84 24.02 -8.72
N ALA A 15 -28.08 23.53 -8.68
CA ALA A 15 -28.44 22.30 -7.96
C ALA A 15 -27.76 21.07 -8.58
N GLY A 16 -27.69 21.00 -9.92
CA GLY A 16 -26.95 19.97 -10.63
C GLY A 16 -25.44 20.01 -10.33
N PHE A 17 -24.85 21.20 -10.22
CA PHE A 17 -23.43 21.37 -9.86
C PHE A 17 -23.14 20.97 -8.41
N ILE A 18 -24.07 21.23 -7.48
CA ILE A 18 -23.96 20.82 -6.07
C ILE A 18 -24.11 19.30 -5.93
N LEU A 19 -25.02 18.67 -6.68
CA LEU A 19 -25.22 17.21 -6.70
C LEU A 19 -24.08 16.46 -7.43
N MET A 20 -23.36 17.12 -8.35
CA MET A 20 -22.16 16.56 -8.98
C MET A 20 -20.90 16.67 -8.09
N GLN A 21 -20.89 17.53 -7.05
CA GLN A 21 -19.80 17.61 -6.07
C GLN A 21 -19.88 16.55 -4.96
N SER A 22 -21.03 15.89 -4.76
CA SER A 22 -21.18 14.82 -3.77
C SER A 22 -20.55 13.47 -4.20
N GLY A 23 -19.80 13.45 -5.30
CA GLY A 23 -19.14 12.28 -5.87
C GLY A 23 -17.65 12.16 -5.57
N SER A 24 -17.18 12.54 -4.38
CA SER A 24 -15.90 12.06 -3.79
C SER A 24 -15.73 12.61 -2.37
N LEU A 25 -16.43 12.03 -1.39
CA LEU A 25 -16.09 12.19 0.03
C LEU A 25 -15.09 11.13 0.50
N LEU A 26 -14.45 10.40 -0.43
CA LEU A 26 -13.39 9.43 -0.15
C LEU A 26 -12.05 10.01 -0.61
N ALA A 27 -11.46 10.88 0.22
CA ALA A 27 -10.01 11.11 0.40
C ALA A 27 -9.74 12.49 1.03
N GLU A 28 -10.24 12.73 2.24
CA GLU A 28 -9.69 13.80 3.09
C GLU A 28 -8.38 13.34 3.80
N ASN A 29 -8.09 12.03 3.80
CA ASN A 29 -6.96 11.46 4.54
C ASN A 29 -5.72 11.29 3.65
N GLY A 30 -5.12 12.41 3.24
CA GLY A 30 -3.73 12.39 2.79
C GLY A 30 -2.81 11.84 3.89
N LEU A 31 -1.55 11.50 3.56
CA LEU A 31 -0.57 11.13 4.58
C LEU A 31 -0.52 12.21 5.67
N PRO A 32 -0.44 11.83 6.96
CA PRO A 32 -0.28 12.79 8.05
C PRO A 32 0.82 13.80 7.75
N GLN A 33 0.62 15.05 8.14
CA GLN A 33 1.55 16.14 7.83
C GLN A 33 3.00 15.83 8.26
N GLY A 34 3.19 15.04 9.32
CA GLY A 34 4.51 14.56 9.74
C GLY A 34 5.21 13.70 8.68
N ILE A 35 4.49 12.78 8.03
CA ILE A 35 5.05 11.96 6.94
C ILE A 35 5.31 12.83 5.72
N LEU A 36 4.39 13.73 5.37
CA LEU A 36 4.58 14.66 4.25
C LEU A 36 5.82 15.53 4.43
N LYS A 37 6.12 15.99 5.66
CA LYS A 37 7.36 16.72 5.97
C LYS A 37 8.61 15.88 5.70
N ILE A 38 8.59 14.59 6.03
CA ILE A 38 9.73 13.69 5.84
C ILE A 38 9.95 13.39 4.35
N ILE A 39 8.91 12.94 3.63
CA ILE A 39 9.09 12.48 2.24
C ILE A 39 9.41 13.63 1.27
N ASN A 40 9.03 14.86 1.63
CA ASN A 40 9.34 16.09 0.88
C ASN A 40 10.58 16.84 1.42
N ASP A 41 11.30 16.31 2.41
CA ASP A 41 12.51 16.95 2.92
C ASP A 41 13.55 17.10 1.79
N PRO A 42 14.25 18.25 1.68
CA PRO A 42 15.29 18.46 0.67
C PRO A 42 16.38 17.37 0.62
N LEU A 43 16.62 16.68 1.73
CA LEU A 43 17.52 15.52 1.79
C LEU A 43 17.11 14.43 0.79
N TYR A 44 15.81 14.24 0.57
CA TYR A 44 15.25 13.21 -0.29
C TYR A 44 14.89 13.70 -1.71
N LYS A 45 15.34 14.90 -2.13
CA LYS A 45 14.99 15.48 -3.43
C LYS A 45 15.23 14.59 -4.66
N ASN A 46 16.19 13.67 -4.56
CA ASN A 46 16.55 12.72 -5.63
C ASN A 46 16.09 11.28 -5.34
N SER A 47 15.31 11.09 -4.27
CA SER A 47 14.80 9.77 -3.88
C SER A 47 13.44 9.51 -4.53
N TYR A 48 13.12 8.22 -4.69
CA TYR A 48 11.81 7.78 -5.12
C TYR A 48 11.11 7.08 -3.95
N TRP A 49 9.89 7.49 -3.66
CA TRP A 49 9.05 6.89 -2.62
C TRP A 49 7.94 6.04 -3.25
N GLY A 50 7.80 4.81 -2.76
CA GLY A 50 6.65 3.95 -2.98
C GLY A 50 5.94 3.74 -1.64
N ILE A 51 4.64 3.99 -1.57
CA ILE A 51 3.83 3.83 -0.35
C ILE A 51 2.53 3.14 -0.74
N LEU A 52 2.16 2.10 0.00
CA LEU A 52 0.86 1.46 -0.08
C LEU A 52 0.39 1.17 1.35
N VAL A 53 -0.77 1.70 1.71
CA VAL A 53 -1.41 1.47 3.00
C VAL A 53 -2.78 0.86 2.70
N LYS A 54 -3.03 -0.31 3.29
CA LYS A 54 -4.21 -1.12 3.02
C LYS A 54 -4.81 -1.58 4.34
N ASP A 55 -6.11 -1.49 4.46
CA ASP A 55 -6.85 -2.15 5.53
C ASP A 55 -6.84 -3.67 5.26
N LEU A 56 -6.45 -4.47 6.26
CA LEU A 56 -6.28 -5.91 6.07
C LEU A 56 -7.59 -6.68 6.14
N GLU A 57 -8.62 -6.16 6.81
CA GLU A 57 -9.92 -6.83 6.96
C GLU A 57 -10.79 -6.63 5.71
N SER A 58 -10.99 -5.38 5.29
CA SER A 58 -11.80 -5.02 4.12
C SER A 58 -11.04 -5.16 2.80
N GLY A 59 -9.71 -5.08 2.85
CA GLY A 59 -8.88 -5.01 1.67
C GLY A 59 -8.90 -3.64 0.98
N GLU A 60 -9.47 -2.60 1.59
CA GLU A 60 -9.51 -1.25 1.04
C GLU A 60 -8.10 -0.63 1.02
N VAL A 61 -7.73 0.02 -0.08
CA VAL A 61 -6.51 0.83 -0.15
C VAL A 61 -6.80 2.19 0.47
N ILE A 62 -6.21 2.43 1.64
CA ILE A 62 -6.35 3.69 2.39
C ILE A 62 -5.49 4.79 1.75
N TYR A 63 -4.29 4.44 1.28
CA TYR A 63 -3.38 5.40 0.63
C TYR A 63 -2.42 4.69 -0.31
N GLN A 64 -2.09 5.32 -1.44
CA GLN A 64 -1.09 4.83 -2.38
C GLN A 64 -0.27 5.97 -3.00
N LEU A 65 1.02 5.73 -3.19
CA LEU A 65 1.96 6.59 -3.92
C LEU A 65 2.92 5.69 -4.70
N ASN A 66 2.94 5.82 -6.04
CA ASN A 66 3.81 5.03 -6.92
C ASN A 66 3.72 3.49 -6.70
N MET A 67 2.56 2.96 -6.32
CA MET A 67 2.43 1.55 -5.90
C MET A 67 2.83 0.53 -6.98
N ASP A 68 2.65 0.86 -8.27
CA ASP A 68 2.95 -0.04 -9.38
C ASP A 68 4.38 0.11 -9.93
N LYS A 69 5.22 0.95 -9.31
CA LYS A 69 6.61 1.11 -9.71
C LYS A 69 7.49 0.03 -9.10
N LEU A 70 8.50 -0.39 -9.87
CA LEU A 70 9.54 -1.29 -9.38
C LEU A 70 10.57 -0.53 -8.54
N PHE A 71 10.94 -1.11 -7.40
CA PHE A 71 11.98 -0.62 -6.50
C PHE A 71 13.00 -1.73 -6.25
N VAL A 72 14.20 -1.35 -5.78
CA VAL A 72 15.16 -2.31 -5.23
C VAL A 72 14.78 -2.56 -3.76
N PRO A 73 14.21 -3.72 -3.39
CA PRO A 73 13.68 -3.97 -2.05
C PRO A 73 14.76 -4.10 -0.96
N ALA A 74 16.03 -4.29 -1.34
CA ALA A 74 17.11 -4.63 -0.41
C ALA A 74 16.68 -5.79 0.52
N SER A 75 16.88 -5.67 1.83
CA SER A 75 16.53 -6.74 2.77
C SER A 75 15.03 -7.00 2.94
N THR A 76 14.11 -6.16 2.44
CA THR A 76 12.68 -6.50 2.46
C THR A 76 12.35 -7.68 1.54
N THR A 77 13.25 -8.02 0.60
CA THR A 77 13.22 -9.29 -0.17
C THR A 77 13.03 -10.51 0.73
N LYS A 78 13.57 -10.48 1.96
CA LYS A 78 13.46 -11.58 2.92
C LYS A 78 12.01 -11.94 3.24
N LEU A 79 11.06 -11.00 3.16
CA LEU A 79 9.64 -11.29 3.35
C LEU A 79 9.15 -12.38 2.38
N PHE A 80 9.55 -12.29 1.11
CA PHE A 80 9.18 -13.28 0.09
C PHE A 80 9.87 -14.62 0.35
N THR A 81 11.19 -14.61 0.59
CA THR A 81 11.95 -15.84 0.84
C THR A 81 11.46 -16.57 2.09
N LEU A 82 11.15 -15.84 3.17
CA LEU A 82 10.62 -16.42 4.40
C LEU A 82 9.19 -16.93 4.23
N SER A 83 8.34 -16.20 3.49
CA SER A 83 6.97 -16.67 3.20
C SER A 83 7.00 -17.96 2.40
N ALA A 84 7.82 -18.01 1.34
CA ALA A 84 8.00 -19.24 0.55
C ALA A 84 8.65 -20.37 1.36
N GLY A 85 9.59 -20.04 2.24
CA GLY A 85 10.20 -21.01 3.14
C GLY A 85 9.19 -21.60 4.12
N LEU A 86 8.34 -20.76 4.71
CA LEU A 86 7.29 -21.18 5.63
C LEU A 86 6.22 -22.02 4.94
N ASP A 87 5.81 -21.62 3.73
CA ASP A 87 4.85 -22.37 2.90
C ASP A 87 5.39 -23.77 2.52
N ASN A 88 6.68 -23.84 2.13
CA ASN A 88 7.30 -25.10 1.71
C ASN A 88 7.69 -26.04 2.87
N PHE A 89 8.27 -25.49 3.95
CA PHE A 89 8.81 -26.30 5.04
C PHE A 89 7.81 -26.49 6.19
N GLY A 90 6.88 -25.56 6.36
CA GLY A 90 6.05 -25.46 7.55
C GLY A 90 6.78 -24.86 8.76
N PRO A 91 6.04 -24.41 9.78
CA PRO A 91 6.61 -23.74 10.96
C PRO A 91 7.44 -24.66 11.85
N ASP A 92 7.19 -25.97 11.78
CA ASP A 92 7.82 -26.97 12.65
C ASP A 92 9.06 -27.61 12.05
N TYR A 93 9.47 -27.19 10.84
CA TYR A 93 10.66 -27.74 10.20
C TYR A 93 11.91 -27.53 11.06
N ARG A 94 12.78 -28.53 11.07
CA ARG A 94 14.08 -28.49 11.76
C ARG A 94 15.16 -28.95 10.80
N PHE A 95 16.17 -28.11 10.61
CA PHE A 95 17.38 -28.51 9.90
C PHE A 95 18.13 -29.58 10.70
N GLN A 96 18.60 -30.61 10.02
CA GLN A 96 19.37 -31.69 10.63
C GLN A 96 20.83 -31.59 10.20
N THR A 97 21.75 -31.80 11.15
CA THR A 97 23.19 -31.91 10.88
C THR A 97 23.68 -33.28 11.35
N PRO A 98 23.46 -34.33 10.54
CA PRO A 98 23.78 -35.71 10.92
C PRO A 98 25.30 -35.97 10.92
N ILE A 99 25.74 -36.86 11.81
CA ILE A 99 27.10 -37.41 11.83
C ILE A 99 27.06 -38.80 11.21
N TYR A 100 27.88 -39.02 10.19
CA TYR A 100 28.00 -40.31 9.51
C TYR A 100 29.35 -40.96 9.78
N ARG A 101 29.41 -42.30 9.73
CA ARG A 101 30.64 -43.08 9.81
C ARG A 101 30.62 -44.22 8.79
N ARG A 102 31.80 -44.75 8.47
CA ARG A 102 31.96 -46.01 7.73
C ARG A 102 32.77 -46.98 8.60
N GLY A 103 32.35 -48.24 8.70
CA GLY A 103 32.99 -49.27 9.55
C GLY A 103 32.19 -49.65 10.81
N LYS A 104 32.70 -50.58 11.64
CA LYS A 104 32.06 -51.04 12.90
C LYS A 104 32.49 -50.18 14.10
N VAL A 105 31.65 -50.06 15.15
CA VAL A 105 32.02 -49.32 16.38
C VAL A 105 32.66 -50.39 17.23
N ASP A 106 33.94 -50.27 17.51
CA ASP A 106 34.58 -51.14 18.49
C ASP A 106 34.18 -50.62 19.88
N SER A 107 33.58 -51.50 20.68
CA SER A 107 33.16 -51.26 22.07
C SER A 107 34.29 -51.54 23.04
#